data_AF-A0A9E3Q1A6-F1
#
_entry.id   AF-A0A9E3Q1A6-F1
#
_cell.length_a   1.000
_cell.length_b   1.000
_cell.length_c   1.000
_cell.angle_alpha   90.00
_cell.angle_beta   90.00
_cell.angle_gamma   90.00
#
_symmetry.space_group_name_H-M   'P 1'
#
loop_
_entity.id
_entity.type
_entity.pdbx_description
1 polymer ?
#
loop_
_entity_poly.entity_id
_entity_poly.type
_entity_poly.pdbx_seq_one_letter_code
_entity_poly.pdbx_strand_id
1 'polypeptide(L)' 'MFALVAASLFSAAFAASAFAIWTTIAPRIGYMRMLLTGETVPVLQPARAARVRFSSRPAGRPAAAARLRAAA' A
#
# COMPACT_ATOMS: atom_id res chain seq x y z
N MET A 1 27.34 1.21 6.28
CA MET A 1 26.47 0.01 6.23
C MET A 1 24.98 0.36 6.30
N PHE A 2 24.53 1.11 7.32
CA PHE A 2 23.11 1.53 7.43
C PHE A 2 22.55 2.26 6.20
N ALA A 3 23.32 3.20 5.62
CA ALA A 3 22.89 3.92 4.42
C ALA A 3 22.66 3.00 3.20
N LEU A 4 23.47 1.95 3.05
CA LEU A 4 23.30 0.96 1.97
C LEU A 4 22.04 0.13 2.18
N VAL A 5 21.76 -0.27 3.43
CA VAL A 5 20.53 -0.98 3.78
C VAL A 5 19.31 -0.10 3.50
N ALA A 6 19.32 1.16 3.96
CA ALA A 6 18.24 2.10 3.70
C ALA A 6 18.01 2.35 2.20
N ALA A 7 19.08 2.57 1.43
CA ALA A 7 19.00 2.76 -0.02
C ALA A 7 18.43 1.52 -0.72
N SER A 8 18.83 0.31 -0.30
CA SER A 8 18.33 -0.94 -0.87
C SER A 8 16.83 -1.15 -0.59
N LEU A 9 16.39 -0.86 0.64
CA LEU A 9 14.97 -0.94 1.02
C LEU A 9 14.12 0.08 0.25
N PHE A 10 14.63 1.32 0.10
CA PHE A 10 13.96 2.34 -0.68
C PHE A 10 13.83 1.93 -2.15
N SER A 11 14.91 1.40 -2.73
CA SER A 11 14.92 0.92 -4.12
C SER A 11 13.93 -0.23 -4.32
N ALA A 12 13.89 -1.19 -3.40
CA ALA A 12 12.94 -2.31 -3.45
C ALA A 12 11.48 -1.82 -3.32
N ALA A 13 11.21 -0.91 -2.39
CA ALA A 13 9.87 -0.32 -2.22
C ALA A 13 9.44 0.47 -3.46
N PHE A 14 10.36 1.22 -4.07
CA PHE A 14 10.12 1.97 -5.30
C PHE A 14 9.81 1.03 -6.47
N ALA A 15 10.60 -0.03 -6.65
CA ALA A 15 10.36 -1.02 -7.70
C ALA A 15 9.01 -1.73 -7.53
N ALA A 16 8.67 -2.13 -6.29
CA ALA A 16 7.37 -2.73 -5.99
C ALA A 16 6.20 -1.77 -6.28
N SER A 17 6.34 -0.49 -5.93
CA SER A 17 5.34 0.55 -6.22
C SER A 17 5.14 0.74 -7.73
N ALA A 18 6.24 0.88 -8.48
CA ALA A 18 6.19 1.01 -9.94
C ALA A 18 5.56 -0.23 -10.61
N PHE A 19 5.90 -1.42 -10.13
CA PHE A 19 5.32 -2.67 -10.62
C PHE A 19 3.82 -2.77 -10.31
N ALA A 20 3.38 -2.36 -9.11
CA ALA A 20 1.97 -2.32 -8.75
C ALA A 20 1.17 -1.35 -9.65
N ILE A 21 1.75 -0.20 -9.98
CA ILE A 21 1.17 0.77 -10.92
C ILE A 21 1.04 0.13 -12.31
N TRP A 22 2.11 -0.48 -12.82
CA TRP A 22 2.14 -1.11 -14.14
C TRP A 22 1.08 -2.20 -14.28
N THR A 23 1.05 -3.15 -13.34
CA THR A 23 0.08 -4.26 -13.32
C THR A 23 -1.37 -3.81 -13.19
N THR A 24 -1.62 -2.62 -12.64
CA THR A 24 -2.97 -2.06 -12.51
C THR A 24 -3.41 -1.27 -13.73
N ILE A 25 -2.49 -0.54 -14.37
CA ILE A 25 -2.81 0.38 -15.48
C ILE A 25 -2.77 -0.33 -16.83
N ALA A 26 -1.77 -1.16 -17.10
CA ALA A 26 -1.59 -1.79 -18.41
C ALA A 26 -2.82 -2.60 -18.87
N PRO A 27 -3.48 -3.42 -18.01
CA PRO A 27 -4.69 -4.14 -18.40
C PRO A 27 -5.87 -3.22 -18.72
N ARG A 28 -5.97 -2.07 -18.03
CA ARG A 28 -7.04 -1.09 -18.26
C ARG A 28 -6.88 -0.40 -19.60
N ILE A 29 -5.66 -0.08 -20.02
CA ILE A 29 -5.39 0.49 -21.35
C ILE A 29 -5.78 -0.51 -22.44
N GLY A 30 -5.41 -1.78 -22.28
CA GLY A 30 -5.82 -2.85 -23.21
C GLY A 30 -7.33 -2.98 -23.33
N TYR A 31 -8.03 -2.95 -22.19
CA TYR A 31 -9.49 -2.96 -22.14
C TYR A 31 -10.13 -1.75 -22.83
N MET A 32 -9.65 -0.53 -22.56
CA MET A 32 -10.17 0.67 -23.22
C MET A 32 -9.93 0.62 -24.74
N ARG A 33 -8.78 0.10 -25.17
CA ARG A 33 -8.50 -0.11 -26.59
C ARG A 33 -9.48 -1.09 -27.21
N MET A 34 -9.75 -2.24 -26.58
CA MET A 34 -10.70 -3.23 -27.06
C MET A 34 -12.14 -2.68 -27.13
N LEU A 35 -12.54 -1.87 -26.15
CA LEU A 35 -13.83 -1.16 -26.19
C LEU A 35 -13.93 -0.21 -27.39
N LEU A 36 -12.86 0.52 -27.71
CA LEU A 36 -12.82 1.47 -28.82
C LEU A 36 -12.82 0.78 -30.19
N THR A 37 -12.19 -0.39 -30.30
CA THR A 37 -12.13 -1.16 -31.56
C THR A 37 -13.33 -2.09 -31.75
N GLY A 38 -14.20 -2.24 -30.74
CA GLY A 38 -15.37 -3.13 -30.80
C GLY A 38 -15.02 -4.62 -30.77
N GLU A 39 -13.81 -4.97 -30.33
CA GLU A 39 -13.39 -6.36 -30.15
C GLU A 39 -14.02 -6.97 -28.88
N THR A 40 -14.03 -8.29 -28.78
CA THR A 40 -14.54 -8.99 -27.60
C THR A 40 -13.78 -8.58 -26.35
N VAL A 41 -14.51 -8.06 -25.35
CA VAL A 41 -13.92 -7.46 -24.16
C VAL A 41 -13.81 -8.50 -23.04
N PRO A 42 -12.61 -8.83 -22.53
CA PRO A 42 -12.47 -9.72 -21.39
C PRO A 42 -12.99 -9.05 -20.11
N VAL A 43 -13.70 -9.82 -19.28
CA VAL A 43 -14.20 -9.34 -17.98
C VAL A 43 -13.02 -9.06 -17.05
N LEU A 44 -12.67 -7.79 -16.87
CA LEU A 44 -11.70 -7.42 -15.84
C LEU A 44 -12.30 -7.67 -14.46
N GLN A 45 -11.60 -8.45 -13.62
CA GLN A 45 -11.96 -8.54 -12.22
C GLN A 45 -11.82 -7.17 -11.55
N PRO A 46 -12.77 -6.78 -10.68
CA PRO A 46 -12.69 -5.52 -9.96
C PRO A 46 -11.41 -5.46 -9.13
N ALA A 47 -10.63 -4.39 -9.33
CA ALA A 47 -9.39 -4.18 -8.60
C ALA A 47 -9.68 -4.09 -7.09
N ARG A 48 -9.26 -5.12 -6.34
CA ARG A 48 -9.33 -5.11 -4.88
C ARG A 48 -8.10 -4.41 -4.32
N ALA A 49 -8.28 -3.20 -3.80
CA ALA A 49 -7.22 -2.54 -3.05
C ALA A 49 -6.92 -3.33 -1.77
N ALA A 50 -5.68 -3.81 -1.64
CA ALA A 50 -5.20 -4.43 -0.41
C ALA A 50 -5.20 -3.37 0.71
N ARG A 51 -6.19 -3.43 1.61
CA ARG A 51 -6.23 -2.54 2.77
C ARG A 51 -5.21 -3.00 3.79
N VAL A 52 -4.00 -2.48 3.71
CA VAL A 52 -3.00 -2.65 4.77
C VAL A 52 -3.46 -1.81 5.96
N ARG A 53 -4.04 -2.47 6.98
CA ARG A 53 -4.34 -1.80 8.25
C ARG A 53 -3.01 -1.60 8.99
N PHE A 54 -2.52 -0.37 9.00
CA PHE A 54 -1.42 0.01 9.88
C PHE A 54 -1.90 -0.06 11.33
N SER A 55 -1.40 -1.06 12.07
CA SER A 55 -1.50 -1.10 13.52
C SER A 55 -0.42 -0.18 14.08
N SER A 56 -0.75 1.07 14.40
CA SER A 56 0.12 1.87 15.26
C SER A 56 0.06 1.26 16.66
N ARG A 57 1.17 0.63 17.08
CA ARG A 57 1.33 0.17 18.46
C ARG A 57 1.27 1.43 19.35
N PRO A 58 0.30 1.57 20.26
CA PRO A 58 0.28 2.73 21.14
C PRO A 58 1.57 2.72 21.98
N ALA A 59 2.31 3.83 21.94
CA ALA A 59 3.43 4.04 22.85
C ALA A 59 2.89 3.92 24.28
N GLY A 60 3.48 3.04 25.08
CA GLY A 60 3.03 2.76 26.45
C GLY A 60 2.88 4.07 27.23
N ARG A 61 1.65 4.36 27.67
CA ARG A 61 1.41 5.47 28.61
C ARG A 61 2.26 5.22 29.86
N PRO A 62 3.06 6.18 30.34
CA PRO A 62 3.81 6.01 31.57
C PRO A 62 2.81 5.81 32.72
N ALA A 63 3.01 4.73 33.48
CA ALA A 63 2.18 4.34 34.63
C ALA A 63 2.07 5.44 35.72
N ALA A 64 2.89 6.49 35.65
CA ALA A 64 2.84 7.65 36.51
C ALA A 64 1.51 8.44 36.40
N ALA A 65 0.92 8.54 35.21
CA ALA A 65 -0.32 9.30 35.00
C ALA A 65 -1.58 8.59 35.57
N ALA A 66 -1.53 7.26 35.72
CA ALA A 66 -2.62 6.50 36.32
C ALA A 66 -2.65 6.62 37.87
N ARG A 67 -1.47 6.77 38.51
CA ARG A 67 -1.38 6.91 39.97
C ARG A 67 -1.85 8.29 40.47
N LEU A 68 -1.62 9.35 39.70
CA LEU A 68 -2.05 10.71 40.06
C LEU A 68 -3.58 10.89 40.05
N ARG A 69 -4.32 10.07 39.29
CA ARG A 69 -5.78 10.13 39.22
C ARG A 69 -6.49 9.27 40.26
N ALA A 70 -5.76 8.39 40.95
CA ALA A 70 -6.30 7.56 42.04
C ALA A 70 -6.10 8.19 43.43
N ALA A 71 -5.42 9.34 43.50
CA ALA A 71 -5.11 10.06 44.73
C ALA A 71 -5.79 11.44 44.83
N ALA A 72 -6.73 11.73 43.93
CA ALA A 72 -7.60 12.91 43.94
C ALA A 72 -9.06 12.44 44.03
#